data_AF-A0A7S0Z4N4-F1
#
_entry.id   AF-A0A7S0Z4N4-F1
#
_cell.length_a   1.000
_cell.length_b   1.000
_cell.length_c   1.000
_cell.angle_alpha   90.00
_cell.angle_beta   90.00
_cell.angle_gamma   90.00
#
_symmetry.space_group_name_H-M   'P 1'
#
loop_
_entity.id
_entity.type
_entity.pdbx_description
1 polymer ?
#
loop_
_entity_poly.entity_id
_entity_poly.type
_entity_poly.pdbx_seq_one_letter_code
_entity_poly.pdbx_strand_id
1 'polypeptide(L)'
;VNLYDVDDDIQLCIDILIEDGSVSGGIENAVRGDGEWQVFCAPHIVNLAGPVGVRFAPLQYVIDGGKIRSDVRHGGIVPDGWLSASGKVSATVPYMLDGRERPACRIDFDTFWIGARSDDKSSPRDDPNASGEANVVDKAINAIGKVGFLEGIATFPVLFYDADVGVVVFQFPPLKSNIAA
;
A
#
# COMPACT_ATOMS: atom_id res chain seq x y z
N VAL A 1 3.80 17.96 -10.56
CA VAL A 1 4.78 16.93 -10.13
C VAL A 1 3.97 15.73 -9.72
N ASN A 2 4.20 14.60 -10.38
CA ASN A 2 3.54 13.35 -10.09
C ASN A 2 4.40 12.62 -9.06
N LEU A 3 3.91 12.49 -7.81
CA LEU A 3 4.77 12.19 -6.66
C LEU A 3 5.43 10.80 -6.71
N TYR A 4 4.93 9.91 -7.57
CA TYR A 4 5.46 8.56 -7.80
C TYR A 4 6.05 8.36 -9.19
N ASP A 5 6.13 9.43 -9.98
CA ASP A 5 6.95 9.46 -11.18
C ASP A 5 8.37 9.74 -10.69
N VAL A 6 9.06 8.65 -10.35
CA VAL A 6 10.44 8.71 -9.87
C VAL A 6 11.36 9.00 -11.05
N ASP A 7 12.41 9.78 -10.83
CA ASP A 7 13.41 10.02 -11.86
C ASP A 7 14.22 8.76 -12.18
N ASP A 8 14.96 8.80 -13.29
CA ASP A 8 15.73 7.67 -13.80
C ASP A 8 16.78 7.16 -12.78
N ASP A 9 17.30 8.05 -11.93
CA ASP A 9 18.31 7.69 -10.91
C ASP A 9 17.67 6.89 -9.77
N ILE A 10 16.51 7.31 -9.25
CA ILE A 10 15.76 6.56 -8.25
C ILE A 10 15.29 5.22 -8.83
N GLN A 11 14.81 5.21 -10.09
CA GLN A 11 14.41 3.98 -10.74
C GLN A 11 15.58 2.99 -10.87
N LEU A 12 16.77 3.47 -11.25
CA LEU A 12 17.98 2.65 -11.30
C LEU A 12 18.34 2.08 -9.93
N CYS A 13 18.24 2.87 -8.86
CA CYS A 13 18.45 2.38 -7.50
C CYS A 13 17.46 1.26 -7.13
N ILE A 14 16.16 1.44 -7.43
CA ILE A 14 15.15 0.39 -7.20
C ILE A 14 15.50 -0.89 -7.95
N ASP A 15 15.92 -0.79 -9.21
CA ASP A 15 16.28 -1.94 -10.04
C ASP A 15 17.48 -2.71 -9.45
N ILE A 16 18.49 -2.00 -8.94
CA ILE A 16 19.64 -2.59 -8.24
C ILE A 16 19.20 -3.37 -6.99
N LEU A 17 18.29 -2.79 -6.19
CA LEU A 17 17.76 -3.46 -4.99
C LEU A 17 16.97 -4.73 -5.35
N ILE A 18 16.16 -4.69 -6.42
CA ILE A 18 15.41 -5.85 -6.91
C ILE A 18 16.33 -6.96 -7.42
N GLU A 19 17.45 -6.58 -8.06
CA GLU A 19 18.46 -7.52 -8.54
C GLU A 19 19.19 -8.21 -7.38
N ASP A 20 19.59 -7.46 -6.35
CA ASP A 20 20.17 -8.01 -5.11
C ASP A 20 19.20 -8.99 -4.44
N GLY A 21 17.94 -8.62 -4.35
CA GLY A 21 16.88 -9.54 -3.95
C GLY A 21 16.90 -9.93 -2.47
N SER A 22 17.74 -9.29 -1.64
CA SER A 22 17.88 -9.65 -0.24
C SER A 22 16.63 -9.28 0.57
N VAL A 23 16.33 -10.11 1.56
CA VAL A 23 15.24 -9.91 2.51
C VAL A 23 15.81 -10.11 3.90
N SER A 24 16.22 -9.02 4.54
CA SER A 24 16.92 -9.00 5.83
C SER A 24 16.10 -9.66 6.93
N GLY A 25 16.62 -10.76 7.48
CA GLY A 25 15.92 -11.56 8.49
C GLY A 25 14.76 -12.42 7.95
N GLY A 26 14.58 -12.48 6.63
CA GLY A 26 13.53 -13.25 5.96
C GLY A 26 12.15 -12.59 6.00
N ILE A 27 11.17 -13.25 5.37
CA ILE A 27 9.82 -12.70 5.21
C ILE A 27 9.11 -12.41 6.52
N GLU A 28 9.36 -13.22 7.55
CA GLU A 28 8.80 -13.04 8.89
C GLU A 28 9.24 -11.72 9.53
N ASN A 29 10.45 -11.25 9.22
CA ASN A 29 10.93 -9.95 9.67
C ASN A 29 10.31 -8.81 8.86
N ALA A 30 10.21 -8.97 7.53
CA ALA A 30 9.62 -7.96 6.65
C ALA A 30 8.14 -7.67 7.00
N VAL A 31 7.34 -8.71 7.30
CA VAL A 31 5.92 -8.53 7.66
C VAL A 31 5.71 -8.02 9.09
N ARG A 32 6.75 -8.07 9.92
CA ARG A 32 6.78 -7.48 11.27
C ARG A 32 7.36 -6.07 11.29
N GLY A 33 7.61 -5.46 10.12
CA GLY A 33 8.19 -4.12 9.98
C GLY A 33 7.28 -3.03 10.56
N ASP A 34 7.06 -3.06 11.87
CA ASP A 34 6.21 -2.14 12.61
C ASP A 34 6.77 -0.72 12.45
N GLY A 35 5.87 0.22 12.17
CA GLY A 35 6.24 1.60 11.87
C GLY A 35 5.42 2.20 10.74
N GLU A 36 5.83 3.41 10.36
CA GLU A 36 5.25 4.16 9.25
C GLU A 36 6.13 4.03 8.01
N TRP A 37 5.51 3.69 6.89
CA TRP A 37 6.18 3.48 5.60
C TRP A 37 5.61 4.46 4.59
N GLN A 38 6.45 5.31 4.02
CA GLN A 38 6.03 6.29 3.04
C GLN A 38 6.37 5.78 1.63
N VAL A 39 5.34 5.53 0.83
CA VAL A 39 5.55 5.07 -0.55
C VAL A 39 6.13 6.22 -1.37
N PHE A 40 7.26 5.95 -2.02
CA PHE A 40 7.90 6.91 -2.93
C PHE A 40 7.86 6.44 -4.39
N CYS A 41 7.61 5.16 -4.66
CA CYS A 41 7.40 4.63 -6.01
C CYS A 41 6.19 3.70 -6.06
N ALA A 42 5.22 3.98 -6.95
CA ALA A 42 4.06 3.13 -7.21
C ALA A 42 3.44 3.45 -8.60
N PRO A 43 4.06 3.00 -9.71
CA PRO A 43 3.66 3.38 -11.07
C PRO A 43 2.20 3.09 -11.43
N HIS A 44 1.61 2.01 -10.89
CA HIS A 44 0.20 1.74 -11.13
C HIS A 44 -0.75 2.83 -10.60
N ILE A 45 -0.40 3.49 -9.50
CA ILE A 45 -1.22 4.57 -8.92
C ILE A 45 -1.23 5.79 -9.83
N VAL A 46 -0.08 6.10 -10.43
CA VAL A 46 0.05 7.14 -11.48
C VAL A 46 -0.88 6.83 -12.64
N ASN A 47 -0.83 5.59 -13.14
CA ASN A 47 -1.58 5.17 -14.32
C ASN A 47 -3.10 5.19 -14.07
N LEU A 48 -3.54 4.88 -12.85
CA LEU A 48 -4.95 4.97 -12.44
C LEU A 48 -5.43 6.42 -12.26
N ALA A 49 -4.54 7.31 -11.79
CA ALA A 49 -4.80 8.74 -11.59
C ALA A 49 -4.95 9.53 -12.91
N GLY A 50 -4.09 9.24 -13.89
CA GLY A 50 -3.91 10.05 -15.11
C GLY A 50 -5.18 10.36 -15.92
N PRO A 51 -6.03 9.36 -16.27
CA PRO A 51 -7.16 9.57 -17.17
C PRO A 51 -8.30 10.45 -16.61
N VAL A 52 -8.40 10.60 -15.29
CA VAL A 52 -9.58 11.20 -14.62
C VAL A 52 -9.22 12.48 -13.86
N GLY A 53 -7.98 12.99 -14.01
CA GLY A 53 -7.52 14.20 -13.31
C GLY A 53 -7.51 14.04 -11.78
N VAL A 54 -7.48 12.80 -11.29
CA VAL A 54 -7.37 12.48 -9.86
C VAL A 54 -5.88 12.36 -9.53
N ARG A 55 -5.47 12.88 -8.37
CA ARG A 55 -4.13 12.67 -7.83
C ARG A 55 -4.24 11.80 -6.60
N PHE A 56 -3.36 10.83 -6.46
CA PHE A 56 -3.25 9.97 -5.29
C PHE A 56 -1.89 10.20 -4.64
N ALA A 57 -1.77 11.12 -3.69
CA ALA A 57 -0.52 11.40 -2.98
C ALA A 57 -0.75 12.26 -1.73
N PRO A 58 -0.09 11.96 -0.59
CA PRO A 58 0.82 10.82 -0.37
C PRO A 58 0.06 9.50 -0.14
N LEU A 59 0.79 8.39 -0.25
CA LEU A 59 0.39 7.02 0.10
C LEU A 59 1.33 6.57 1.18
N GLN A 60 0.75 6.09 2.27
CA GLN A 60 1.47 5.66 3.45
C GLN A 60 0.88 4.36 3.98
N TYR A 61 1.73 3.55 4.57
CA TYR A 61 1.33 2.39 5.36
C TYR A 61 1.73 2.57 6.81
N VAL A 62 0.90 2.06 7.72
CA VAL A 62 1.26 1.89 9.14
C VAL A 62 1.11 0.41 9.47
N ILE A 63 2.18 -0.19 9.97
CA ILE A 63 2.20 -1.58 10.43
C ILE A 63 2.38 -1.60 11.94
N ASP A 64 1.56 -2.38 12.64
CA ASP A 64 1.68 -2.61 14.08
C ASP A 64 1.14 -3.99 14.44
N GLY A 65 2.02 -4.89 14.88
CA GLY A 65 1.65 -6.21 15.37
C GLY A 65 0.93 -7.06 14.31
N GLY A 66 1.35 -6.95 13.04
CA GLY A 66 0.74 -7.67 11.91
C GLY A 66 -0.59 -7.09 11.42
N LYS A 67 -1.03 -5.96 11.96
CA LYS A 67 -2.08 -5.13 11.35
C LYS A 67 -1.44 -4.14 10.38
N ILE A 68 -2.15 -3.84 9.31
CA ILE A 68 -1.74 -2.83 8.34
C ILE A 68 -2.87 -1.83 8.13
N ARG A 69 -2.52 -0.55 8.09
CA ARG A 69 -3.35 0.55 7.62
C ARG A 69 -2.69 1.16 6.39
N SER A 70 -3.48 1.45 5.37
CA SER A 70 -3.08 2.14 4.14
C SER A 70 -3.91 3.41 4.03
N ASP A 71 -3.27 4.56 3.91
CA ASP A 71 -3.93 5.82 3.66
C ASP A 71 -3.38 6.45 2.39
N VAL A 72 -4.27 6.79 1.46
CA VAL A 72 -3.91 7.55 0.27
C VAL A 72 -4.76 8.79 0.17
N ARG A 73 -4.11 9.95 0.07
CA ARG A 73 -4.83 11.20 -0.17
C ARG A 73 -5.21 11.28 -1.63
N HIS A 74 -6.48 11.58 -1.90
CA HIS A 74 -6.96 11.83 -3.25
C HIS A 74 -7.38 13.30 -3.42
N GLY A 75 -7.20 13.86 -4.61
CA GLY A 75 -7.70 15.19 -4.98
C GLY A 75 -7.95 15.33 -6.47
N GLY A 76 -8.76 16.32 -6.88
CA GLY A 76 -9.11 16.55 -8.29
C GLY A 76 -10.60 16.79 -8.54
N ILE A 77 -11.20 16.04 -9.48
CA ILE A 77 -12.62 16.20 -9.88
C ILE A 77 -13.59 15.73 -8.78
N VAL A 78 -13.14 14.80 -7.93
CA VAL A 78 -13.84 14.43 -6.68
C VAL A 78 -13.37 15.33 -5.53
N PRO A 79 -14.21 15.61 -4.51
CA PRO A 79 -13.78 16.36 -3.35
C PRO A 79 -12.50 15.78 -2.76
N ASP A 80 -11.52 16.65 -2.46
CA ASP A 80 -10.27 16.26 -1.82
C ASP A 80 -10.56 15.49 -0.53
N GLY A 81 -9.81 14.42 -0.31
CA GLY A 81 -10.03 13.56 0.83
C GLY A 81 -8.97 12.48 0.95
N TRP A 82 -9.27 11.53 1.82
CA TRP A 82 -8.45 10.36 2.06
C TRP A 82 -9.26 9.13 1.75
N LEU A 83 -8.67 8.17 1.06
CA LEU A 83 -9.16 6.81 0.96
C LEU A 83 -8.26 5.97 1.86
N SER A 84 -8.86 5.29 2.82
CA SER A 84 -8.16 4.53 3.84
C SER A 84 -8.65 3.08 3.84
N ALA A 85 -7.73 2.16 4.11
CA ALA A 85 -8.01 0.75 4.27
C ALA A 85 -7.23 0.18 5.46
N SER A 86 -7.81 -0.77 6.18
CA SER A 86 -7.10 -1.53 7.21
C SER A 86 -7.35 -3.01 7.10
N GLY A 87 -6.43 -3.79 7.66
CA GLY A 87 -6.45 -5.23 7.57
C GLY A 87 -5.26 -5.85 8.25
N LYS A 88 -4.83 -7.00 7.72
CA LYS A 88 -3.71 -7.78 8.26
C LYS A 88 -2.63 -7.98 7.21
N VAL A 89 -1.39 -8.03 7.68
CA VAL A 89 -0.23 -8.45 6.90
C VAL A 89 0.36 -9.70 7.54
N SER A 90 0.69 -10.70 6.74
CA SER A 90 1.33 -11.93 7.23
C SER A 90 2.27 -12.52 6.19
N ALA A 91 3.26 -13.28 6.64
CA ALA A 91 4.08 -14.08 5.73
C ALA A 91 3.21 -15.17 5.10
N THR A 92 3.50 -15.53 3.85
CA THR A 92 2.81 -16.63 3.18
C THR A 92 3.78 -17.47 2.35
N VAL A 93 3.24 -18.48 1.67
CA VAL A 93 4.05 -19.34 0.80
C VAL A 93 4.74 -18.51 -0.29
N PRO A 94 5.98 -18.87 -0.70
CA PRO A 94 6.67 -18.16 -1.76
C PRO A 94 5.83 -18.02 -3.02
N TYR A 95 6.00 -16.88 -3.71
CA TYR A 95 5.30 -16.56 -4.94
C TYR A 95 6.23 -16.79 -6.13
N MET A 96 5.74 -17.49 -7.16
CA MET A 96 6.48 -17.67 -8.41
C MET A 96 6.36 -16.42 -9.28
N LEU A 97 7.43 -15.65 -9.35
CA LEU A 97 7.52 -14.45 -10.19
C LEU A 97 8.60 -14.67 -11.27
N ASP A 98 8.18 -14.60 -12.54
CA ASP A 98 9.07 -14.76 -13.71
C ASP A 98 9.97 -16.01 -13.64
N GLY A 99 9.42 -17.13 -13.17
CA GLY A 99 10.12 -18.41 -13.05
C GLY A 99 11.06 -18.53 -11.85
N ARG A 100 11.04 -17.57 -10.91
CA ARG A 100 11.81 -17.60 -9.67
C ARG A 100 10.89 -17.58 -8.45
N GLU A 101 11.22 -18.35 -7.42
CA GLU A 101 10.56 -18.22 -6.12
C GLU A 101 11.00 -16.92 -5.44
N ARG A 102 10.02 -16.13 -4.98
CA ARG A 102 10.24 -14.94 -4.17
C ARG A 102 9.53 -15.11 -2.82
N PRO A 103 10.13 -14.68 -1.69
CA PRO A 103 9.40 -14.54 -0.45
C PRO A 103 8.17 -13.66 -0.66
N ALA A 104 7.07 -13.93 0.03
CA ALA A 104 5.82 -13.23 -0.22
C ALA A 104 5.06 -12.95 1.07
N CYS A 105 4.39 -11.81 1.11
CA CYS A 105 3.42 -11.50 2.14
C CYS A 105 2.00 -11.57 1.58
N ARG A 106 1.04 -11.78 2.48
CA ARG A 106 -0.38 -11.64 2.22
C ARG A 106 -0.89 -10.40 2.96
N ILE A 107 -1.56 -9.51 2.23
CA ILE A 107 -2.25 -8.34 2.77
C ILE A 107 -3.74 -8.53 2.52
N ASP A 108 -4.51 -8.68 3.60
CA ASP A 108 -5.97 -8.83 3.56
C ASP A 108 -6.61 -7.58 4.14
N PHE A 109 -6.98 -6.63 3.28
CA PHE A 109 -7.78 -5.48 3.70
C PHE A 109 -9.24 -5.90 3.92
N ASP A 110 -9.74 -5.65 5.11
CA ASP A 110 -11.09 -6.02 5.52
C ASP A 110 -11.93 -4.81 5.93
N THR A 111 -11.38 -3.60 5.90
CA THR A 111 -12.11 -2.39 6.29
C THR A 111 -11.68 -1.23 5.41
N PHE A 112 -12.65 -0.45 4.92
CA PHE A 112 -12.41 0.68 4.02
C PHE A 112 -13.27 1.88 4.41
N TRP A 113 -12.70 3.08 4.34
CA TRP A 113 -13.41 4.32 4.62
C TRP A 113 -12.79 5.50 3.87
N ILE A 114 -13.54 6.59 3.76
CA ILE A 114 -13.03 7.86 3.24
C ILE A 114 -13.12 8.97 4.27
N GLY A 115 -12.27 9.97 4.18
CA GLY A 115 -12.44 11.24 4.89
C GLY A 115 -11.22 11.66 5.69
N ALA A 116 -11.16 12.95 5.97
CA ALA A 116 -10.13 13.55 6.79
C ALA A 116 -10.64 13.75 8.22
N ARG A 117 -9.71 13.98 9.16
CA ARG A 117 -10.09 14.38 10.52
C ARG A 117 -10.83 15.73 10.49
N SER A 118 -11.73 15.92 11.44
CA SER A 118 -12.50 17.16 11.56
C SER A 118 -11.65 18.35 12.01
N ASP A 119 -10.61 18.09 12.82
CA ASP A 119 -9.65 19.05 13.34
C ASP A 119 -8.43 19.26 12.41
N ASP A 120 -8.12 18.29 11.56
CA ASP A 120 -7.03 18.37 10.58
C ASP A 120 -7.39 17.69 9.25
N LYS A 121 -7.70 18.51 8.25
CA LYS A 121 -8.01 18.03 6.88
C LYS A 121 -6.79 17.45 6.15
N SER A 122 -5.58 17.72 6.65
CA SER A 122 -4.35 17.16 6.08
C SER A 122 -4.08 15.73 6.55
N SER A 123 -4.86 15.21 7.49
CA SER A 123 -4.71 13.85 8.02
C SER A 123 -5.94 12.99 7.75
N PRO A 124 -5.78 11.68 7.44
CA PRO A 124 -6.90 10.77 7.32
C PRO A 124 -7.61 10.61 8.67
N ARG A 125 -8.94 10.49 8.68
CA ARG A 125 -9.65 10.15 9.92
C ARG A 125 -9.41 8.70 10.32
N ASP A 126 -9.69 8.37 11.57
CA ASP A 126 -9.65 6.99 12.06
C ASP A 126 -10.81 6.16 11.52
N ASP A 127 -10.67 4.83 11.60
CA ASP A 127 -11.70 3.91 11.13
C ASP A 127 -13.01 4.10 11.91
N PRO A 128 -14.08 4.59 11.26
CA PRO A 128 -15.35 4.83 11.93
C PRO A 128 -16.09 3.53 12.28
N ASN A 129 -15.72 2.40 11.69
CA ASN A 129 -16.32 1.11 12.02
C ASN A 129 -15.78 0.60 13.37
N ALA A 130 -14.48 0.77 13.62
CA ALA A 130 -13.86 0.45 14.91
C ALA A 130 -14.36 1.35 16.05
N SER A 131 -14.59 2.63 15.81
CA SER A 131 -15.09 3.57 16.83
C SER A 131 -16.62 3.51 17.05
N GLY A 132 -17.36 2.87 16.15
CA GLY A 132 -18.83 2.83 16.17
C GLY A 132 -19.51 4.09 15.63
N GLU A 133 -18.74 4.99 14.99
CA GLU A 133 -19.22 6.26 14.42
C GLU A 133 -19.57 6.16 12.92
N ALA A 134 -19.53 4.96 12.34
CA ALA A 134 -19.80 4.73 10.92
C ALA A 134 -21.21 5.14 10.48
N ASN A 135 -21.27 6.12 9.58
CA ASN A 135 -22.50 6.58 8.94
C ASN A 135 -22.90 5.66 7.74
N VAL A 136 -23.99 5.99 7.05
CA VAL A 136 -24.50 5.19 5.92
C VAL A 136 -23.52 5.15 4.74
N VAL A 137 -22.84 6.27 4.46
CA VAL A 137 -21.84 6.37 3.38
C VAL A 137 -20.63 5.52 3.73
N ASP A 138 -20.17 5.55 4.98
CA ASP A 138 -19.06 4.74 5.46
C ASP A 138 -19.33 3.25 5.30
N LYS A 139 -20.53 2.80 5.66
CA LYS A 139 -20.96 1.40 5.50
C LYS A 139 -21.00 0.99 4.03
N ALA A 140 -21.46 1.87 3.14
CA ALA A 140 -21.49 1.60 1.71
C ALA A 140 -20.07 1.47 1.13
N ILE A 141 -19.16 2.39 1.49
CA ILE A 141 -17.76 2.34 1.05
C ILE A 141 -17.06 1.09 1.56
N ASN A 142 -17.26 0.75 2.84
CA ASN A 142 -16.70 -0.46 3.43
C ASN A 142 -17.18 -1.72 2.69
N ALA A 143 -18.47 -1.79 2.37
CA ALA A 143 -19.03 -2.90 1.61
C ALA A 143 -18.48 -3.00 0.18
N ILE A 144 -18.38 -1.86 -0.53
CA ILE A 144 -17.80 -1.81 -1.88
C ILE A 144 -16.33 -2.23 -1.86
N GLY A 145 -15.54 -1.72 -0.92
CA GLY A 145 -14.12 -2.04 -0.78
C GLY A 145 -13.89 -3.54 -0.54
N LYS A 146 -14.65 -4.15 0.38
CA LYS A 146 -14.61 -5.60 0.65
C LYS A 146 -14.91 -6.46 -0.57
N VAL A 147 -15.82 -6.01 -1.43
CA VAL A 147 -16.17 -6.74 -2.67
C VAL A 147 -15.11 -6.54 -3.75
N GLY A 148 -14.51 -5.35 -3.84
CA GLY A 148 -13.49 -5.03 -4.83
C GLY A 148 -12.12 -5.64 -4.54
N PHE A 149 -11.75 -5.77 -3.26
CA PHE A 149 -10.51 -6.39 -2.83
C PHE A 149 -10.67 -7.92 -2.76
N LEU A 150 -10.75 -8.57 -3.92
CA LEU A 150 -10.86 -10.03 -4.03
C LEU A 150 -9.56 -10.72 -3.59
N GLU A 151 -9.69 -11.86 -2.91
CA GLU A 151 -8.59 -12.66 -2.31
C GLU A 151 -7.44 -13.03 -3.27
N GLY A 152 -7.66 -13.01 -4.59
CA GLY A 152 -6.64 -13.32 -5.60
C GLY A 152 -5.56 -12.26 -5.80
N ILE A 153 -5.70 -11.09 -5.17
CA ILE A 153 -4.81 -9.93 -5.30
C ILE A 153 -4.02 -9.67 -4.00
N ALA A 154 -4.30 -10.45 -2.95
CA ALA A 154 -3.77 -10.25 -1.61
C ALA A 154 -2.30 -10.69 -1.43
N THR A 155 -1.71 -11.43 -2.38
CA THR A 155 -0.33 -11.93 -2.25
C THR A 155 0.65 -11.07 -3.02
N PHE A 156 1.65 -10.56 -2.32
CA PHE A 156 2.66 -9.64 -2.84
C PHE A 156 4.06 -10.26 -2.66
N PRO A 157 4.77 -10.59 -3.75
CA PRO A 157 6.17 -10.97 -3.64
C PRO A 157 7.01 -9.80 -3.14
N VAL A 158 7.83 -10.04 -2.13
CA VAL A 158 8.85 -9.13 -1.63
C VAL A 158 10.08 -9.29 -2.51
N LEU A 159 10.45 -8.20 -3.17
CA LEU A 159 11.59 -8.14 -4.08
C LEU A 159 12.87 -7.71 -3.37
N PHE A 160 12.75 -6.89 -2.32
CA PHE A 160 13.86 -6.46 -1.48
C PHE A 160 13.33 -6.01 -0.11
N TYR A 161 14.08 -6.23 0.96
CA TYR A 161 13.80 -5.66 2.28
C TYR A 161 15.09 -5.50 3.08
N ASP A 162 15.34 -4.29 3.57
CA ASP A 162 16.42 -3.98 4.50
C ASP A 162 15.85 -3.31 5.76
N ALA A 163 16.01 -3.99 6.91
CA ALA A 163 15.49 -3.52 8.19
C ALA A 163 16.34 -2.39 8.81
N ASP A 164 17.64 -2.31 8.47
CA ASP A 164 18.55 -1.30 9.02
C ASP A 164 18.40 0.02 8.28
N VAL A 165 18.20 -0.05 6.97
CA VAL A 165 17.96 1.12 6.11
C VAL A 165 16.49 1.54 6.12
N GLY A 166 15.57 0.61 6.40
CA GLY A 166 14.13 0.87 6.40
C GLY A 166 13.58 1.04 4.98
N VAL A 167 13.94 0.14 4.07
CA VAL A 167 13.46 0.14 2.68
C VAL A 167 12.87 -1.21 2.33
N VAL A 168 11.72 -1.19 1.68
CA VAL A 168 11.07 -2.39 1.14
C VAL A 168 10.65 -2.17 -0.31
N VAL A 169 10.84 -3.21 -1.13
CA VAL A 169 10.29 -3.27 -2.49
C VAL A 169 9.45 -4.52 -2.61
N PHE A 170 8.21 -4.37 -3.03
CA PHE A 170 7.31 -5.48 -3.32
C PHE A 170 6.58 -5.24 -4.64
N GLN A 171 6.06 -6.31 -5.25
CA GLN A 171 5.31 -6.16 -6.50
C GLN A 171 3.81 -6.32 -6.25
N PHE A 172 3.02 -5.53 -6.97
CA PHE A 172 1.62 -5.78 -7.25
C PHE A 172 1.50 -6.60 -8.55
N PRO A 173 1.34 -7.94 -8.48
CA PRO A 173 1.42 -8.79 -9.67
C PRO A 173 0.39 -8.49 -10.76
N PRO A 174 -0.89 -8.15 -10.46
CA PRO A 174 -1.89 -7.90 -11.51
C PRO A 174 -1.50 -6.83 -12.53
N LEU A 175 -0.69 -5.85 -12.13
CA LEU A 175 -0.20 -4.77 -13.01
C LEU A 175 1.31 -4.79 -13.19
N LYS A 176 2.01 -5.82 -12.69
CA LYS A 176 3.49 -5.90 -12.67
C LYS A 176 4.13 -4.61 -12.15
N SER A 177 3.51 -3.99 -11.15
CA SER A 177 3.96 -2.70 -10.62
C SER A 177 4.78 -2.95 -9.37
N ASN A 178 6.04 -2.53 -9.38
CA ASN A 178 6.83 -2.48 -8.17
C ASN A 178 6.36 -1.30 -7.31
N ILE A 179 6.39 -1.50 -6.00
CA ILE A 179 6.03 -0.52 -4.98
C ILE A 179 7.23 -0.45 -4.03
N ALA A 180 7.75 0.75 -3.84
CA ALA A 180 8.88 1.00 -2.95
C ALA A 180 8.49 2.01 -1.85
N ALA A 181 8.84 1.66 -0.62
CA ALA A 181 8.54 2.42 0.59
C ALA A 181 9.72 2.37 1.57
#